data_AF-A0A8D9EL30-F1
#
_entry.id   AF-A0A8D9EL30-F1
#
_cell.length_a   1.000
_cell.length_b   1.000
_cell.length_c   1.000
_cell.angle_alpha   90.00
_cell.angle_beta   90.00
_cell.angle_gamma   90.00
#
_symmetry.space_group_name_H-M   'P 1'
#
loop_
_entity.id
_entity.type
_entity.pdbx_description
1 polymer ?
#
loop_
_entity_poly.entity_id
_entity_poly.type
_entity_poly.pdbx_seq_one_letter_code
_entity_poly.pdbx_strand_id
1 'polypeptide(L)'
;MKWLDIHTWIIQLTILLLHEIGIQCVQITDLRVPSLVKNGSTSYALLDCEYSLSQEESGPNSGLVVKWFFNDRSAPVYQWIPGKDPQGWDILKGRLNLGYKASNHKSTMHRALYIINPTTELSGNYKCVVSTFDDEDFMNKKMTVYASPSRFEILQSRHDDDTINITCVANGVFPEPKVSLWKHTGPVNRTKVHAYTETAFRNGAYDITASVSLGDAEFSGPITFSCDLKIAAISKNFTVKTTFRPGSAMLTNYGSLSVRGGTGSQIPCSSMLLLLSITVVLRIVMTNNVCGHS
;
A
#
# COMPACT_ATOMS: atom_id res chain seq x y z
N MET A 1 5.51 74.53 11.74
CA MET A 1 5.23 73.31 12.52
C MET A 1 4.13 72.44 11.86
N LYS A 2 4.20 72.22 10.54
CA LYS A 2 3.23 71.39 9.77
C LYS A 2 3.87 70.51 8.69
N TRP A 3 5.19 70.64 8.47
CA TRP A 3 5.93 69.88 7.46
C TRP A 3 6.38 68.50 7.97
N LEU A 4 6.58 68.33 9.28
CA LEU A 4 6.93 67.02 9.86
C LEU A 4 5.77 66.01 9.83
N ASP A 5 4.52 66.47 9.95
CA ASP A 5 3.34 65.59 9.92
C ASP A 5 3.12 64.96 8.55
N ILE A 6 3.30 65.70 7.46
CA ILE A 6 3.05 65.16 6.12
C ILE A 6 4.04 64.03 5.79
N HIS A 7 5.29 64.15 6.25
CA HIS A 7 6.29 63.10 6.07
C HIS A 7 5.97 61.84 6.90
N THR A 8 5.48 61.98 8.14
CA THR A 8 5.07 60.82 8.94
C THR A 8 3.84 60.13 8.34
N TRP A 9 2.85 60.87 7.84
CA TRP A 9 1.69 60.29 7.14
C TRP A 9 2.08 59.58 5.83
N ILE A 10 3.00 60.14 5.03
CA ILE A 10 3.50 59.49 3.80
C ILE A 10 4.32 58.24 4.15
N ILE A 11 5.15 58.28 5.20
CA ILE A 11 5.92 57.12 5.67
C ILE A 11 4.97 56.03 6.21
N GLN A 12 3.93 56.38 6.97
CA GLN A 12 2.92 55.42 7.42
C GLN A 12 2.11 54.82 6.27
N LEU A 13 1.74 55.63 5.27
CA LEU A 13 1.01 55.16 4.08
C LEU A 13 1.89 54.26 3.20
N THR A 14 3.18 54.56 3.05
CA THR A 14 4.13 53.71 2.32
C THR A 14 4.44 52.42 3.08
N ILE A 15 4.55 52.44 4.42
CA ILE A 15 4.69 51.23 5.25
C ILE A 15 3.42 50.37 5.19
N LEU A 16 2.22 50.97 5.19
CA LEU A 16 0.93 50.27 5.02
C LEU A 16 0.78 49.69 3.60
N LEU A 17 1.28 50.37 2.56
CA LEU A 17 1.28 49.88 1.17
C LEU A 17 2.35 48.79 0.93
N LEU A 18 3.41 48.74 1.74
CA LEU A 18 4.45 47.71 1.67
C LEU A 18 4.10 46.44 2.47
N HIS A 19 3.03 46.43 3.27
CA HIS A 19 2.69 45.30 4.14
C HIS A 19 1.88 44.17 3.46
N GLU A 20 1.54 44.32 2.18
CA GLU A 20 0.66 43.38 1.45
C GLU A 20 1.34 42.75 0.21
N ILE A 21 2.64 42.95 0.01
CA ILE A 21 3.38 42.20 -1.03
C ILE A 21 3.88 40.91 -0.40
N GLY A 22 2.96 39.95 -0.21
CA GLY A 22 3.35 38.58 0.08
C GLY A 22 4.15 38.04 -1.11
N ILE A 23 5.45 37.85 -0.93
CA ILE A 23 6.27 37.12 -1.90
C ILE A 23 5.79 35.67 -1.85
N GLN A 24 4.96 35.28 -2.82
CA GLN A 24 4.41 33.94 -2.88
C GLN A 24 5.45 32.99 -3.46
N CYS A 25 6.29 32.41 -2.61
CA CYS A 25 7.34 31.50 -3.02
C CYS A 25 6.77 30.13 -3.45
N VAL A 26 7.64 29.21 -3.92
CA VAL A 26 7.22 27.85 -4.25
C VAL A 26 6.69 27.19 -3.00
N GLN A 27 5.52 26.57 -3.12
CA GLN A 27 4.95 25.87 -1.97
C GLN A 27 4.15 24.66 -2.40
N ILE A 28 4.47 23.51 -1.81
CA ILE A 28 3.70 22.28 -1.93
C ILE A 28 2.45 22.42 -1.04
N THR A 29 1.29 22.40 -1.68
CA THR A 29 -0.01 22.59 -1.03
C THR A 29 -0.63 21.26 -0.59
N ASP A 30 -0.34 20.16 -1.29
CA ASP A 30 -0.80 18.82 -0.92
C ASP A 30 0.11 17.72 -1.49
N LEU A 31 0.34 16.69 -0.67
CA LEU A 31 1.05 15.47 -1.07
C LEU A 31 0.13 14.24 -0.93
N ARG A 32 -0.35 13.76 -2.07
CA ARG A 32 -1.25 12.62 -2.19
C ARG A 32 -0.48 11.38 -2.52
N VAL A 33 -0.26 10.53 -1.52
CA VAL A 33 0.34 9.21 -1.67
C VAL A 33 -0.59 8.19 -1.00
N PRO A 34 -1.04 7.14 -1.71
CA PRO A 34 -1.83 6.08 -1.10
C PRO A 34 -1.05 5.42 0.04
N SER A 35 -1.62 5.41 1.25
CA SER A 35 -0.94 4.80 2.41
C SER A 35 -0.79 3.28 2.25
N LEU A 36 -1.73 2.65 1.54
CA LEU A 36 -1.81 1.22 1.36
C LEU A 36 -2.24 0.86 -0.07
N VAL A 37 -1.50 -0.03 -0.73
CA VAL A 37 -1.79 -0.57 -2.06
C VAL A 37 -1.66 -2.09 -2.02
N LYS A 38 -2.58 -2.83 -2.62
CA LYS A 38 -2.51 -4.30 -2.68
C LYS A 38 -1.70 -4.75 -3.89
N ASN A 39 -0.63 -5.50 -3.65
CA ASN A 39 0.19 -6.10 -4.69
C ASN A 39 -0.67 -6.99 -5.62
N GLY A 40 -0.50 -6.84 -6.93
CA GLY A 40 -1.18 -7.63 -7.95
C GLY A 40 -2.69 -7.39 -8.13
N SER A 41 -3.31 -6.47 -7.36
CA SER A 41 -4.74 -6.19 -7.46
C SER A 41 -5.08 -4.86 -8.13
N THR A 42 -4.22 -3.87 -8.01
CA THR A 42 -4.41 -2.55 -8.65
C THR A 42 -3.44 -2.41 -9.81
N SER A 43 -3.94 -1.97 -10.96
CA SER A 43 -3.10 -1.75 -12.14
C SER A 43 -2.18 -0.54 -12.03
N TYR A 44 -2.44 0.37 -11.08
CA TYR A 44 -1.60 1.54 -10.86
C TYR A 44 -1.65 2.08 -9.42
N ALA A 45 -0.66 2.89 -9.06
CA ALA A 45 -0.69 3.80 -7.92
C ALA A 45 -0.36 5.22 -8.40
N LEU A 46 -1.19 6.19 -8.02
CA LEU A 46 -1.01 7.60 -8.36
C LEU A 46 -0.48 8.35 -7.14
N LEU A 47 0.70 8.95 -7.27
CA LEU A 47 1.28 9.84 -6.27
C LEU A 47 1.31 11.24 -6.86
N ASP A 48 0.58 12.19 -6.27
CA ASP A 48 0.47 13.55 -6.78
C ASP A 48 1.02 14.55 -5.76
N CYS A 49 1.78 15.53 -6.26
CA CYS A 49 2.43 16.57 -5.50
C CYS A 49 1.92 17.90 -6.03
N GLU A 50 0.89 18.44 -5.39
CA GLU A 50 0.31 19.72 -5.77
C GLU A 50 1.11 20.86 -5.15
N TYR A 51 1.41 21.88 -5.94
CA TYR A 51 2.13 23.06 -5.50
C TYR A 51 1.59 24.31 -6.19
N SER A 52 1.80 25.45 -5.52
CA SER A 52 1.61 26.80 -6.06
C SER A 52 2.97 27.46 -6.33
N LEU A 53 2.98 28.39 -7.27
CA LEU A 53 4.14 29.18 -7.68
C LEU A 53 3.74 30.67 -7.66
N SER A 54 4.69 31.58 -7.44
CA SER A 54 4.46 32.99 -7.76
C SER A 54 4.15 33.19 -9.25
N GLN A 55 3.67 34.38 -9.59
CA GLN A 55 3.52 34.81 -10.97
C GLN A 55 4.87 34.81 -11.73
N GLU A 56 5.96 35.17 -11.07
CA GLU A 56 7.31 35.17 -11.63
C GLU A 56 7.83 33.75 -11.86
N GLU A 57 7.63 32.85 -10.88
CA GLU A 57 8.04 31.45 -10.95
C GLU A 57 7.18 30.56 -11.86
N SER A 58 6.01 31.04 -12.25
CA SER A 58 5.15 30.38 -13.24
C SER A 58 5.63 30.57 -14.68
N GLY A 59 6.59 31.47 -14.90
CA GLY A 59 7.16 31.78 -16.21
C GLY A 59 8.11 30.70 -16.74
N PRO A 60 8.46 30.75 -18.04
CA PRO A 60 9.36 29.78 -18.68
C PRO A 60 10.81 29.85 -18.17
N ASN A 61 11.18 30.94 -17.49
CA ASN A 61 12.54 31.21 -17.02
C ASN A 61 12.70 30.98 -15.51
N SER A 62 11.72 30.38 -14.84
CA SER A 62 11.77 30.16 -13.38
C SER A 62 12.72 29.06 -12.94
N GLY A 63 13.25 28.27 -13.88
CA GLY A 63 14.09 27.12 -13.54
C GLY A 63 13.33 26.00 -12.83
N LEU A 64 12.00 25.93 -12.99
CA LEU A 64 11.17 24.94 -12.31
C LEU A 64 11.64 23.49 -12.57
N VAL A 65 11.86 22.74 -11.51
CA VAL A 65 12.18 21.32 -11.52
C VAL A 65 11.36 20.60 -10.46
N VAL A 66 10.69 19.51 -10.84
CA VAL A 66 10.02 18.60 -9.90
C VAL A 66 10.82 17.33 -9.81
N LYS A 67 11.21 16.92 -8.61
CA LYS A 67 11.96 15.69 -8.33
C LYS A 67 11.20 14.83 -7.33
N TRP A 68 11.28 13.51 -7.52
CA TRP A 68 10.86 12.56 -6.50
C TRP A 68 12.03 11.70 -6.05
N PHE A 69 12.10 11.46 -4.75
CA PHE A 69 13.10 10.61 -4.09
C PHE A 69 12.41 9.45 -3.36
N PHE A 70 13.12 8.34 -3.21
CA PHE A 70 12.63 7.13 -2.58
C PHE A 70 13.55 6.70 -1.42
N ASN A 71 13.00 6.42 -0.24
CA ASN A 71 13.70 5.90 0.95
C ASN A 71 15.04 6.60 1.22
N ASP A 72 15.01 7.92 1.39
CA ASP A 72 16.16 8.75 1.76
C ASP A 72 17.37 8.72 0.82
N ARG A 73 17.20 8.18 -0.41
CA ARG A 73 18.23 8.23 -1.45
C ARG A 73 18.58 9.67 -1.81
N SER A 74 19.86 9.92 -2.07
CA SER A 74 20.38 11.22 -2.50
C SER A 74 20.12 11.54 -3.97
N ALA A 75 19.96 10.51 -4.81
CA ALA A 75 19.61 10.66 -6.22
C ALA A 75 18.08 10.56 -6.42
N PRO A 76 17.48 11.40 -7.29
CA PRO A 76 16.06 11.31 -7.60
C PRO A 76 15.75 10.05 -8.40
N VAL A 77 14.58 9.47 -8.16
CA VAL A 77 14.02 8.34 -8.92
C VAL A 77 13.11 8.82 -10.07
N TYR A 78 12.77 10.11 -10.07
CA TYR A 78 12.05 10.79 -11.14
C TYR A 78 12.39 12.27 -11.16
N GLN A 79 12.43 12.87 -12.35
CA GLN A 79 12.53 14.31 -12.53
C GLN A 79 11.70 14.77 -13.72
N TRP A 80 11.12 15.96 -13.59
CA TRP A 80 10.49 16.67 -14.67
C TRP A 80 10.90 18.15 -14.68
N ILE A 81 11.14 18.68 -15.88
CA ILE A 81 11.41 20.10 -16.16
C ILE A 81 10.39 20.53 -17.22
N PRO A 82 9.64 21.64 -17.05
CA PRO A 82 8.70 22.12 -18.06
C PRO A 82 9.35 22.25 -19.45
N GLY A 83 8.64 21.78 -20.48
CA GLY A 83 9.14 21.76 -21.86
C GLY A 83 10.07 20.58 -22.19
N LYS A 84 10.38 19.71 -21.24
CA LYS A 84 11.07 18.43 -21.44
C LYS A 84 10.17 17.26 -21.05
N ASP A 85 10.44 16.10 -21.65
CA ASP A 85 9.80 14.86 -21.24
C ASP A 85 10.26 14.45 -19.83
N PRO A 86 9.35 13.97 -18.97
CA PRO A 86 9.73 13.43 -17.67
C PRO A 86 10.68 12.24 -17.79
N GLN A 87 11.54 12.07 -16.80
CA GLN A 87 12.51 10.97 -16.74
C GLN A 87 12.34 10.19 -15.45
N GLY A 88 12.49 8.86 -15.53
CA GLY A 88 12.45 7.94 -14.41
C GLY A 88 13.73 7.11 -14.33
N TRP A 89 14.22 6.89 -13.12
CA TRP A 89 15.46 6.15 -12.85
C TRP A 89 15.28 5.10 -11.76
N ASP A 90 16.32 4.27 -11.62
CA ASP A 90 16.46 3.33 -10.51
C ASP A 90 15.21 2.46 -10.33
N ILE A 91 14.64 2.40 -9.13
CA ILE A 91 13.51 1.55 -8.79
C ILE A 91 12.25 1.86 -9.61
N LEU A 92 12.12 3.08 -10.15
CA LEU A 92 10.98 3.50 -10.97
C LEU A 92 11.25 3.41 -12.49
N LYS A 93 12.48 3.08 -12.91
CA LYS A 93 12.82 2.97 -14.33
C LYS A 93 11.96 1.90 -15.01
N GLY A 94 11.25 2.29 -16.07
CA GLY A 94 10.35 1.40 -16.81
C GLY A 94 9.05 1.03 -16.09
N ARG A 95 8.77 1.63 -14.92
CA ARG A 95 7.55 1.37 -14.14
C ARG A 95 6.57 2.55 -14.11
N LEU A 96 6.90 3.65 -14.79
CA LEU A 96 6.10 4.86 -14.82
C LEU A 96 5.40 5.05 -16.16
N ASN A 97 4.16 5.52 -16.12
CA ASN A 97 3.56 6.16 -17.28
C ASN A 97 4.03 7.62 -17.34
N LEU A 98 5.16 7.86 -18.01
CA LEU A 98 5.77 9.20 -18.14
C LEU A 98 4.89 10.18 -18.95
N GLY A 99 3.92 9.68 -19.73
CA GLY A 99 2.96 10.49 -20.47
C GLY A 99 1.76 10.97 -19.63
N TYR A 100 1.64 10.52 -18.37
CA TYR A 100 0.53 10.93 -17.51
C TYR A 100 0.58 12.43 -17.20
N LYS A 101 -0.55 13.11 -17.37
CA LYS A 101 -0.71 14.55 -17.10
C LYS A 101 -1.63 14.73 -15.88
N ALA A 102 -1.07 15.27 -14.80
CA ALA A 102 -1.81 15.62 -13.60
C ALA A 102 -2.67 16.88 -13.79
N SER A 103 -2.26 17.76 -14.71
CA SER A 103 -3.00 18.97 -15.10
C SER A 103 -2.75 19.31 -16.58
N ASN A 104 -3.52 20.26 -17.11
CA ASN A 104 -3.28 20.83 -18.43
C ASN A 104 -2.35 22.06 -18.40
N HIS A 105 -1.90 22.49 -17.21
CA HIS A 105 -1.10 23.70 -17.07
C HIS A 105 0.40 23.40 -17.26
N LYS A 106 1.09 24.24 -18.02
CA LYS A 106 2.49 23.99 -18.44
C LYS A 106 3.47 23.78 -17.28
N SER A 107 3.25 24.46 -16.16
CA SER A 107 4.10 24.37 -14.98
C SER A 107 3.70 23.29 -13.98
N THR A 108 2.57 22.57 -14.16
CA THR A 108 2.11 21.54 -13.21
C THR A 108 1.72 20.22 -13.87
N MET A 109 1.95 20.09 -15.18
CA MET A 109 1.49 18.98 -16.01
C MET A 109 2.02 17.61 -15.56
N HIS A 110 3.31 17.47 -15.27
CA HIS A 110 3.93 16.19 -14.91
C HIS A 110 4.48 16.18 -13.48
N ARG A 111 3.73 16.74 -12.53
CA ARG A 111 4.08 16.76 -11.10
C ARG A 111 3.85 15.43 -10.38
N ALA A 112 3.06 14.53 -10.97
CA ALA A 112 2.62 13.28 -10.36
C ALA A 112 3.37 12.05 -10.91
N LEU A 113 3.58 11.05 -10.07
CA LEU A 113 4.02 9.72 -10.46
C LEU A 113 2.80 8.82 -10.73
N TYR A 114 2.72 8.31 -11.95
CA TYR A 114 1.79 7.24 -12.30
C TYR A 114 2.58 5.92 -12.35
N ILE A 115 2.55 5.17 -11.24
CA ILE A 115 3.27 3.90 -11.11
C ILE A 115 2.38 2.78 -11.65
N ILE A 116 2.87 2.02 -12.63
CA ILE A 116 2.18 0.90 -13.26
C ILE A 116 2.48 -0.38 -12.46
N ASN A 117 1.45 -1.16 -12.14
CA ASN A 117 1.53 -2.45 -11.45
C ASN A 117 2.49 -2.44 -10.25
N PRO A 118 2.19 -1.65 -9.20
CA PRO A 118 3.10 -1.50 -8.06
C PRO A 118 3.34 -2.83 -7.34
N THR A 119 4.61 -3.14 -7.09
CA THR A 119 5.09 -4.33 -6.37
C THR A 119 5.59 -3.98 -4.97
N THR A 120 5.83 -4.99 -4.12
CA THR A 120 6.23 -4.82 -2.71
C THR A 120 7.52 -4.01 -2.53
N GLU A 121 8.46 -4.09 -3.47
CA GLU A 121 9.72 -3.32 -3.46
C GLU A 121 9.49 -1.80 -3.58
N LEU A 122 8.33 -1.37 -4.09
CA LEU A 122 7.94 0.04 -4.16
C LEU A 122 7.33 0.56 -2.85
N SER A 123 7.30 -0.26 -1.80
CA SER A 123 6.94 0.19 -0.45
C SER A 123 8.04 1.06 0.13
N GLY A 124 7.70 2.27 0.55
CA GLY A 124 8.69 3.21 1.06
C GLY A 124 8.17 4.62 1.27
N ASN A 125 9.07 5.49 1.69
CA ASN A 125 8.84 6.93 1.81
C ASN A 125 9.15 7.58 0.46
N TYR A 126 8.16 8.31 -0.06
CA TYR A 126 8.26 9.10 -1.27
C TYR A 126 8.34 10.56 -0.89
N LYS A 127 9.42 11.23 -1.32
CA LYS A 127 9.63 12.66 -1.09
C LYS A 127 9.52 13.40 -2.41
N CYS A 128 8.57 14.32 -2.51
CA CYS A 128 8.49 15.28 -3.60
C CYS A 128 9.28 16.53 -3.24
N VAL A 129 10.09 17.02 -4.18
CA VAL A 129 10.84 18.28 -4.06
C VAL A 129 10.52 19.11 -5.30
N VAL A 130 10.09 20.35 -5.09
CA VAL A 130 9.76 21.30 -6.15
C VAL A 130 10.68 22.49 -5.98
N SER A 131 11.51 22.76 -6.98
CA SER A 131 12.52 23.82 -6.93
C SER A 131 12.36 24.77 -8.11
N THR A 132 12.56 26.06 -7.90
CA THR A 132 12.80 27.09 -8.91
C THR A 132 14.25 27.57 -8.80
N PHE A 133 14.64 28.63 -9.50
CA PHE A 133 15.94 29.27 -9.29
C PHE A 133 16.02 30.01 -7.95
N ASP A 134 14.88 30.44 -7.42
CA ASP A 134 14.81 31.32 -6.27
C ASP A 134 14.40 30.59 -4.98
N ASP A 135 13.69 29.47 -5.07
CA ASP A 135 13.15 28.75 -3.91
C ASP A 135 13.01 27.23 -4.10
N GLU A 136 12.83 26.50 -3.00
CA GLU A 136 12.56 25.06 -2.98
C GLU A 136 11.65 24.67 -1.81
N ASP A 137 10.65 23.82 -2.07
CA ASP A 137 9.83 23.19 -1.04
C ASP A 137 9.78 21.66 -1.21
N PHE A 138 9.55 20.95 -0.11
CA PHE A 138 9.47 19.49 -0.10
C PHE A 138 8.44 18.94 0.89
N MET A 139 7.82 17.83 0.49
CA MET A 139 6.98 17.01 1.37
C MET A 139 7.30 15.54 1.18
N ASN A 140 7.07 14.72 2.21
CA ASN A 140 7.24 13.28 2.12
C ASN A 140 6.06 12.52 2.71
N LYS A 141 5.78 11.33 2.15
CA LYS A 141 4.70 10.46 2.60
C LYS A 141 5.00 9.00 2.27
N LYS A 142 4.57 8.09 3.15
CA LYS A 142 4.81 6.66 3.02
C LYS A 142 3.72 5.97 2.21
N MET A 143 4.13 5.12 1.27
CA MET A 143 3.28 4.12 0.62
C MET A 143 3.70 2.72 1.06
N THR A 144 2.73 1.88 1.43
CA THR A 144 2.96 0.45 1.69
C THR A 144 2.24 -0.38 0.64
N VAL A 145 2.99 -1.13 -0.16
CA VAL A 145 2.44 -2.13 -1.09
C VAL A 145 2.42 -3.48 -0.39
N TYR A 146 1.25 -3.93 0.09
CA TYR A 146 1.13 -5.17 0.86
C TYR A 146 0.81 -6.37 -0.05
N ALA A 147 1.31 -7.55 0.32
CA ALA A 147 0.99 -8.81 -0.33
C ALA A 147 0.30 -9.75 0.67
N SER A 148 -0.85 -10.29 0.28
CA SER A 148 -1.53 -11.35 1.03
C SER A 148 -0.87 -12.70 0.73
N PRO A 149 -0.94 -13.68 1.65
CA PRO A 149 -0.34 -14.98 1.40
C PRO A 149 -0.87 -15.62 0.11
N SER A 150 0.05 -16.06 -0.73
CA SER A 150 -0.24 -16.83 -1.95
C SER A 150 -0.55 -18.30 -1.63
N ARG A 151 0.09 -18.82 -0.58
CA ARG A 151 -0.17 -20.13 0.04
C ARG A 151 -0.28 -19.90 1.54
N PHE A 152 -1.31 -20.45 2.16
CA PHE A 152 -1.48 -20.43 3.62
C PHE A 152 -2.21 -21.68 4.07
N GLU A 153 -1.51 -22.57 4.78
CA GLU A 153 -2.05 -23.85 5.20
C GLU A 153 -1.30 -24.44 6.40
N ILE A 154 -1.87 -25.51 6.96
CA ILE A 154 -1.22 -26.32 7.99
C ILE A 154 -0.97 -27.70 7.41
N LEU A 155 0.30 -28.08 7.34
CA LEU A 155 0.78 -29.41 6.99
C LEU A 155 0.94 -30.25 8.24
N GLN A 156 0.67 -31.55 8.08
CA GLN A 156 0.78 -32.53 9.14
C GLN A 156 1.62 -33.69 8.63
N SER A 157 2.59 -34.13 9.43
CA SER A 157 3.38 -35.33 9.14
C SER A 157 3.66 -36.08 10.43
N ARG A 158 3.81 -37.41 10.34
CA ARG A 158 4.37 -38.20 11.43
C ARG A 158 5.88 -38.26 11.23
N HIS A 159 6.63 -37.91 12.27
CA HIS A 159 8.09 -38.08 12.25
C HIS A 159 8.43 -39.54 12.56
N ASP A 160 7.80 -40.10 13.60
CA ASP A 160 7.86 -41.48 14.06
C ASP A 160 6.47 -41.93 14.52
N ASP A 161 6.33 -43.15 15.03
CA ASP A 161 5.05 -43.71 15.50
C ASP A 161 4.40 -42.87 16.63
N ASP A 162 5.22 -42.19 17.44
CA ASP A 162 4.78 -41.45 18.63
C ASP A 162 4.86 -39.92 18.48
N THR A 163 5.31 -39.37 17.35
CA THR A 163 5.51 -37.91 17.22
C THR A 163 4.90 -37.35 15.94
N ILE A 164 4.07 -36.31 16.10
CA ILE A 164 3.51 -35.55 14.99
C ILE A 164 4.17 -34.20 14.85
N ASN A 165 4.39 -33.80 13.61
CA ASN A 165 4.82 -32.48 13.23
C ASN A 165 3.66 -31.71 12.64
N ILE A 166 3.33 -30.59 13.28
CA ILE A 166 2.36 -29.62 12.79
C ILE A 166 3.14 -28.41 12.29
N THR A 167 3.01 -28.13 11.00
CA THR A 167 3.75 -27.07 10.32
C THR A 167 2.79 -26.12 9.63
N CYS A 168 2.74 -24.87 10.08
CA CYS A 168 2.03 -23.80 9.39
C CYS A 168 2.95 -23.14 8.36
N VAL A 169 2.49 -23.05 7.11
CA VAL A 169 3.23 -22.47 5.98
C VAL A 169 2.48 -21.26 5.45
N ALA A 170 3.17 -20.13 5.29
CA ALA A 170 2.63 -18.92 4.68
C ALA A 170 3.65 -18.32 3.70
N ASN A 171 3.29 -18.21 2.42
CA ASN A 171 4.22 -17.77 1.37
C ASN A 171 3.81 -16.43 0.74
N GLY A 172 4.79 -15.62 0.35
CA GLY A 172 4.60 -14.40 -0.43
C GLY A 172 3.89 -13.28 0.33
N VAL A 173 4.15 -13.16 1.64
CA VAL A 173 3.47 -12.18 2.51
C VAL A 173 4.32 -10.92 2.66
N PHE A 174 3.73 -9.73 2.59
CA PHE A 174 4.46 -8.49 2.84
C PHE A 174 3.53 -7.40 3.40
N PRO A 175 3.97 -6.53 4.32
CA PRO A 175 5.25 -6.54 5.06
C PRO A 175 5.41 -7.78 5.95
N GLU A 176 6.54 -7.88 6.67
CA GLU A 176 6.81 -9.01 7.58
C GLU A 176 5.61 -9.29 8.50
N PRO A 177 4.98 -10.47 8.41
CA PRO A 177 3.80 -10.78 9.19
C PRO A 177 4.15 -11.46 10.52
N LYS A 178 3.17 -11.50 11.42
CA LYS A 178 3.24 -12.26 12.67
C LYS A 178 2.38 -13.51 12.56
N VAL A 179 2.97 -14.67 12.81
CA VAL A 179 2.29 -15.98 12.80
C VAL A 179 2.12 -16.49 14.23
N SER A 180 0.99 -17.15 14.51
CA SER A 180 0.75 -17.80 15.79
C SER A 180 -0.02 -19.11 15.59
N LEU A 181 0.56 -20.20 16.08
CA LEU A 181 -0.06 -21.52 16.08
C LEU A 181 -0.82 -21.74 17.39
N TRP A 182 -2.01 -22.33 17.30
CA TRP A 182 -2.90 -22.57 18.43
C TRP A 182 -3.43 -24.00 18.42
N LYS A 183 -3.53 -24.60 19.60
CA LYS A 183 -4.19 -25.89 19.86
C LYS A 183 -5.57 -25.60 20.47
N HIS A 184 -6.63 -26.16 19.89
CA HIS A 184 -7.99 -25.98 20.38
C HIS A 184 -8.28 -27.02 21.47
N THR A 185 -8.76 -26.57 22.63
CA THR A 185 -9.23 -27.43 23.73
C THR A 185 -10.76 -27.53 23.79
N GLY A 186 -11.44 -26.84 22.86
CA GLY A 186 -12.88 -26.88 22.67
C GLY A 186 -13.28 -26.04 21.45
N PRO A 187 -14.58 -25.72 21.27
CA PRO A 187 -15.04 -24.93 20.11
C PRO A 187 -14.52 -23.49 20.09
N VAL A 188 -14.31 -22.92 21.28
CA VAL A 188 -13.91 -21.51 21.48
C VAL A 188 -12.53 -21.40 22.12
N ASN A 189 -12.22 -22.28 23.08
CA ASN A 189 -10.99 -22.22 23.84
C ASN A 189 -9.81 -22.76 23.04
N ARG A 190 -8.72 -21.99 23.03
CA ARG A 190 -7.47 -22.36 22.38
C ARG A 190 -6.28 -21.87 23.18
N THR A 191 -5.20 -22.65 23.17
CA THR A 191 -3.93 -22.33 23.81
C THR A 191 -2.87 -22.10 22.75
N LYS A 192 -2.00 -21.10 22.98
CA LYS A 192 -0.91 -20.81 22.05
C LYS A 192 0.13 -21.92 22.15
N VAL A 193 0.54 -22.45 21.01
CA VAL A 193 1.60 -23.45 20.93
C VAL A 193 2.93 -22.76 20.71
N HIS A 194 3.96 -23.19 21.43
CA HIS A 194 5.32 -22.71 21.20
C HIS A 194 5.89 -23.43 19.97
N ALA A 195 5.84 -22.76 18.83
CA ALA A 195 6.34 -23.27 17.56
C ALA A 195 7.67 -22.59 17.20
N TYR A 196 8.62 -23.37 16.71
CA TYR A 196 9.82 -22.85 16.07
C TYR A 196 9.42 -22.16 14.76
N THR A 197 9.87 -20.93 14.55
CA THR A 197 9.46 -20.12 13.38
C THR A 197 10.69 -19.75 12.56
N GLU A 198 10.67 -20.11 11.29
CA GLU A 198 11.63 -19.67 10.28
C GLU A 198 10.98 -18.65 9.36
N THR A 199 11.69 -17.55 9.11
CA THR A 199 11.25 -16.49 8.20
C THR A 199 12.32 -16.28 7.15
N ALA A 200 11.95 -16.36 5.87
CA ALA A 200 12.83 -16.11 4.74
C ALA A 200 12.27 -14.97 3.88
N PHE A 201 13.11 -14.01 3.51
CA PHE A 201 12.75 -12.96 2.56
C PHE A 201 13.21 -13.33 1.16
N ARG A 202 12.28 -13.54 0.23
CA ARG A 202 12.55 -13.95 -1.15
C ARG A 202 11.62 -13.21 -2.11
N ASN A 203 12.16 -12.77 -3.24
CA ASN A 203 11.39 -12.11 -4.31
C ASN A 203 10.52 -10.94 -3.82
N GLY A 204 11.01 -10.15 -2.85
CA GLY A 204 10.31 -8.99 -2.32
C GLY A 204 9.19 -9.30 -1.31
N ALA A 205 9.07 -10.55 -0.84
CA ALA A 205 8.07 -10.95 0.15
C ALA A 205 8.64 -11.98 1.15
N TYR A 206 7.89 -12.25 2.21
CA TYR A 206 8.25 -13.18 3.27
C TYR A 206 7.54 -14.52 3.10
N ASP A 207 8.34 -15.58 3.20
CA ASP A 207 7.88 -16.96 3.36
C ASP A 207 8.17 -17.39 4.80
N ILE A 208 7.17 -17.94 5.48
CA ILE A 208 7.24 -18.28 6.90
C ILE A 208 6.78 -19.70 7.12
N THR A 209 7.55 -20.41 7.95
CA THR A 209 7.24 -21.75 8.41
C THR A 209 7.25 -21.77 9.93
N ALA A 210 6.13 -22.12 10.55
CA ALA A 210 6.04 -22.29 12.00
C ALA A 210 5.72 -23.75 12.33
N SER A 211 6.67 -24.45 12.94
CA SER A 211 6.63 -25.89 13.18
C SER A 211 6.68 -26.24 14.66
N VAL A 212 5.94 -27.27 15.05
CA VAL A 212 5.99 -27.88 16.38
C VAL A 212 5.90 -29.40 16.27
N SER A 213 6.67 -30.09 17.10
CA SER A 213 6.60 -31.53 17.28
C SER A 213 5.89 -31.84 18.60
N LEU A 214 4.87 -32.70 18.57
CA LEU A 214 4.05 -33.06 19.72
C LEU A 214 3.95 -34.59 19.83
N GLY A 215 3.92 -35.11 21.06
CA GLY A 215 3.77 -36.54 21.29
C GLY A 215 2.34 -37.02 21.05
N ASP A 216 2.15 -38.13 20.33
CA ASP A 216 0.84 -38.70 20.02
C ASP A 216 0.06 -39.10 21.30
N ALA A 217 0.78 -39.52 22.34
CA ALA A 217 0.23 -39.83 23.66
C ALA A 217 -0.43 -38.62 24.37
N GLU A 218 -0.17 -37.39 23.92
CA GLU A 218 -0.84 -36.19 24.45
C GLU A 218 -2.32 -36.11 24.05
N PHE A 219 -2.79 -37.02 23.18
CA PHE A 219 -4.04 -36.89 22.47
C PHE A 219 -4.95 -38.11 22.67
N SER A 220 -6.01 -37.94 23.46
CA SER A 220 -7.05 -38.96 23.66
C SER A 220 -8.14 -38.97 22.58
N GLY A 221 -8.04 -38.13 21.55
CA GLY A 221 -9.02 -38.00 20.48
C GLY A 221 -8.64 -36.96 19.41
N PRO A 222 -9.55 -36.64 18.47
CA PRO A 222 -9.30 -35.66 17.43
C PRO A 222 -9.02 -34.27 17.99
N ILE A 223 -7.99 -33.60 17.47
CA ILE A 223 -7.55 -32.27 17.96
C ILE A 223 -7.44 -31.30 16.81
N THR A 224 -7.93 -30.09 17.03
CA THR A 224 -7.91 -29.04 16.02
C THR A 224 -6.77 -28.07 16.30
N PHE A 225 -6.01 -27.76 15.27
CA PHE A 225 -5.01 -26.71 15.26
C PHE A 225 -5.50 -25.54 14.42
N SER A 226 -5.12 -24.32 14.80
CA SER A 226 -5.30 -23.14 13.94
C SER A 226 -4.04 -22.31 13.87
N CYS A 227 -3.77 -21.77 12.70
CA CYS A 227 -2.68 -20.85 12.47
C CYS A 227 -3.28 -19.48 12.11
N ASP A 228 -2.92 -18.47 12.90
CA ASP A 228 -3.31 -17.08 12.66
C ASP A 228 -2.12 -16.32 12.08
N LEU A 229 -2.36 -15.57 11.00
CA LEU A 229 -1.40 -14.69 10.35
C LEU A 229 -1.92 -13.26 10.36
N LYS A 230 -1.09 -12.34 10.85
CA LYS A 230 -1.38 -10.91 10.96
C LYS A 230 -0.36 -10.08 10.18
N ILE A 231 -0.83 -9.21 9.31
CA ILE A 231 -0.01 -8.22 8.59
C ILE A 231 -0.30 -6.85 9.21
N ALA A 232 0.71 -6.17 9.75
CA ALA A 232 0.50 -4.91 10.49
C ALA A 232 -0.15 -3.79 9.66
N ALA A 233 0.03 -3.82 8.33
CA ALA A 233 -0.50 -2.82 7.41
C ALA A 233 -2.02 -2.93 7.16
N ILE A 234 -2.67 -4.02 7.56
CA ILE A 234 -4.10 -4.25 7.34
C ILE A 234 -4.79 -4.71 8.64
N SER A 235 -6.09 -4.44 8.77
CA SER A 235 -6.89 -4.87 9.93
C SER A 235 -7.32 -6.34 9.88
N LYS A 236 -7.36 -6.93 8.69
CA LYS A 236 -7.79 -8.32 8.49
C LYS A 236 -6.71 -9.31 8.91
N ASN A 237 -7.12 -10.33 9.67
CA ASN A 237 -6.30 -11.49 9.97
C ASN A 237 -6.65 -12.65 9.03
N PHE A 238 -5.67 -13.49 8.74
CA PHE A 238 -5.87 -14.75 8.04
C PHE A 238 -5.80 -15.88 9.05
N THR A 239 -6.74 -16.83 8.97
CA THR A 239 -6.75 -18.01 9.84
C THR A 239 -7.05 -19.24 9.02
N VAL A 240 -6.26 -20.29 9.24
CA VAL A 240 -6.53 -21.64 8.72
C VAL A 240 -6.65 -22.61 9.89
N LYS A 241 -7.47 -23.64 9.72
CA LYS A 241 -7.69 -24.68 10.73
C LYS A 241 -7.52 -26.06 10.11
N THR A 242 -7.05 -27.01 10.90
CA THR A 242 -7.00 -28.41 10.50
C THR A 242 -7.23 -29.30 11.72
N THR A 243 -7.79 -30.49 11.51
CA THR A 243 -8.06 -31.45 12.59
C THR A 243 -7.18 -32.68 12.39
N PHE A 244 -6.35 -32.96 13.40
CA PHE A 244 -5.57 -34.17 13.50
C PHE A 244 -6.37 -35.29 14.18
N ARG A 245 -6.20 -36.52 13.72
CA ARG A 245 -6.78 -37.73 14.34
C ARG A 245 -5.65 -38.69 14.71
N PRO A 246 -5.39 -38.90 16.02
CA PRO A 246 -4.45 -39.92 16.48
C PRO A 246 -4.84 -41.32 15.98
N GLY A 247 -3.87 -42.18 15.69
CA GLY A 247 -4.11 -43.60 15.34
C GLY A 247 -4.55 -43.90 13.89
N SER A 248 -4.65 -42.92 13.00
CA SER A 248 -4.83 -43.20 11.56
C SER A 248 -3.48 -43.49 10.90
N ALA A 249 -3.21 -44.78 10.63
CA ALA A 249 -2.24 -45.18 9.63
C ALA A 249 -2.73 -44.71 8.24
N MET A 250 -1.81 -44.22 7.40
CA MET A 250 -2.10 -43.91 6.00
C MET A 250 -2.64 -45.17 5.32
N LEU A 251 -3.91 -45.16 4.89
CA LEU A 251 -4.44 -46.21 4.03
C LEU A 251 -3.70 -46.14 2.69
N THR A 252 -2.79 -47.09 2.46
CA THR A 252 -2.29 -47.41 1.13
C THR A 252 -3.46 -47.88 0.28
N ASN A 253 -3.71 -47.13 -0.80
CA ASN A 253 -4.80 -47.37 -1.74
C ASN A 253 -4.61 -48.71 -2.47
N TYR A 254 -5.41 -49.72 -2.12
CA TYR A 254 -5.69 -50.90 -2.97
C TYR A 254 -7.17 -50.83 -3.34
N GLY A 255 -7.42 -50.78 -4.66
CA GLY A 255 -8.63 -50.20 -5.22
C GLY A 255 -9.92 -51.01 -5.13
N SER A 256 -11.00 -50.38 -5.61
CA SER A 256 -11.95 -51.00 -6.53
C SER A 256 -12.88 -49.94 -7.11
N LEU A 257 -12.98 -49.94 -8.45
CA LEU A 257 -14.04 -49.27 -9.19
C LEU A 257 -15.40 -49.84 -8.77
N SER A 258 -16.45 -49.00 -8.76
CA SER A 258 -17.76 -49.44 -9.21
C SER A 258 -18.49 -48.32 -9.95
N VAL A 259 -19.14 -48.73 -11.03
CA VAL A 259 -19.83 -47.94 -12.07
C VAL A 259 -21.33 -48.15 -11.92
N ARG A 260 -22.12 -47.07 -12.00
CA ARG A 260 -23.50 -46.96 -12.56
C ARG A 260 -23.99 -45.53 -12.26
N GLY A 261 -24.65 -44.76 -13.11
CA GLY A 261 -25.35 -45.04 -14.36
C GLY A 261 -26.81 -44.56 -14.24
N GLY A 262 -27.18 -43.46 -14.93
CA GLY A 262 -28.56 -43.20 -15.34
C GLY A 262 -29.20 -41.82 -15.05
N THR A 263 -29.37 -41.03 -16.12
CA THR A 263 -30.58 -40.27 -16.56
C THR A 263 -31.26 -39.28 -15.59
N GLY A 264 -31.64 -38.03 -15.89
CA GLY A 264 -31.95 -37.29 -17.12
C GLY A 264 -33.30 -36.58 -16.90
N SER A 265 -33.40 -35.25 -17.07
CA SER A 265 -34.61 -34.52 -17.54
C SER A 265 -34.42 -32.98 -17.50
N GLN A 266 -35.21 -32.29 -18.31
CA GLN A 266 -35.09 -30.91 -18.80
C GLN A 266 -35.96 -29.87 -18.04
N ILE A 267 -35.48 -28.61 -18.11
CA ILE A 267 -36.06 -27.24 -18.16
C ILE A 267 -37.61 -27.08 -18.26
N PRO A 268 -38.23 -26.04 -17.67
CA PRO A 268 -38.47 -24.70 -18.31
C PRO A 268 -38.21 -23.51 -17.35
N CYS A 269 -37.70 -22.32 -17.74
CA CYS A 269 -38.19 -21.24 -18.62
C CYS A 269 -39.32 -20.35 -18.04
N SER A 270 -39.02 -19.07 -17.71
CA SER A 270 -39.90 -17.87 -17.63
C SER A 270 -39.26 -16.80 -16.70
N SER A 271 -38.55 -15.78 -17.19
CA SER A 271 -38.97 -14.40 -17.54
C SER A 271 -39.53 -13.52 -16.40
N MET A 272 -38.83 -12.40 -16.06
CA MET A 272 -39.37 -11.01 -15.99
C MET A 272 -38.32 -9.96 -15.51
N LEU A 273 -37.82 -9.15 -16.46
CA LEU A 273 -37.87 -7.66 -16.53
C LEU A 273 -38.09 -6.78 -15.27
N LEU A 274 -37.14 -5.86 -14.94
CA LEU A 274 -37.24 -4.37 -15.00
C LEU A 274 -36.36 -3.57 -13.99
N LEU A 275 -35.64 -2.59 -14.56
CA LEU A 275 -35.36 -1.18 -14.14
C LEU A 275 -34.45 -0.79 -12.95
N LEU A 276 -33.31 -0.20 -13.34
CA LEU A 276 -32.80 1.17 -13.05
C LEU A 276 -33.24 1.92 -11.76
N SER A 277 -32.25 2.44 -11.03
CA SER A 277 -32.14 3.89 -10.80
C SER A 277 -30.74 4.32 -10.35
N ILE A 278 -30.37 5.51 -10.82
CA ILE A 278 -29.13 6.26 -10.61
C ILE A 278 -29.42 7.32 -9.55
N THR A 279 -28.49 7.59 -8.64
CA THR A 279 -28.30 8.95 -8.11
C THR A 279 -26.83 9.26 -7.88
N VAL A 280 -26.41 10.35 -8.53
CA VAL A 280 -25.16 11.09 -8.41
C VAL A 280 -25.40 12.22 -7.41
N VAL A 281 -24.48 12.48 -6.49
CA VAL A 281 -24.29 13.82 -5.92
C VAL A 281 -22.80 14.12 -5.84
N LEU A 282 -22.44 15.26 -6.42
CA LEU A 282 -21.10 15.79 -6.61
C LEU A 282 -20.84 16.91 -5.59
N ARG A 283 -19.64 16.88 -4.98
CA ARG A 283 -18.73 17.93 -4.45
C ARG A 283 -19.27 19.31 -4.02
N ILE A 284 -18.61 19.90 -3.01
CA ILE A 284 -17.75 21.10 -3.17
C ILE A 284 -16.83 21.25 -1.93
N VAL A 285 -15.57 21.56 -2.23
CA VAL A 285 -14.47 21.94 -1.32
C VAL A 285 -14.44 23.46 -1.24
N MET A 286 -14.14 24.05 -0.08
CA MET A 286 -13.47 25.35 -0.01
C MET A 286 -12.37 25.31 1.05
N THR A 287 -11.19 25.70 0.58
CA THR A 287 -9.90 25.90 1.24
C THR A 287 -9.86 27.24 1.99
N ASN A 288 -9.00 27.33 3.01
CA ASN A 288 -8.15 28.48 3.29
C ASN A 288 -7.07 28.03 4.30
N ASN A 289 -5.81 27.95 3.84
CA ASN A 289 -4.65 27.83 4.72
C ASN A 289 -3.72 28.99 4.42
N VAL A 290 -3.38 29.69 5.51
CA VAL A 290 -2.32 30.69 5.63
C VAL A 290 -1.05 29.95 5.99
N CYS A 291 0.05 30.23 5.31
CA CYS A 291 1.30 29.51 5.49
C CYS A 291 2.17 30.24 6.50
N GLY A 292 2.27 29.64 7.70
CA GLY A 292 3.32 29.91 8.66
C GLY A 292 4.32 28.77 8.63
N HIS A 293 5.59 29.09 8.42
CA HIS A 293 6.71 28.19 8.66
C HIS A 293 7.01 28.12 10.17
N SER A 294 7.09 26.90 10.70
CA SER A 294 7.93 26.47 11.82
C SER A 294 8.12 24.96 11.72
#